data_AF-A0A841SZP0-F1
#
_entry.id   AF-A0A841SZP0-F1
#
_cell.length_a   1.000
_cell.length_b   1.000
_cell.length_c   1.000
_cell.angle_alpha   90.00
_cell.angle_beta   90.00
_cell.angle_gamma   90.00
#
_symmetry.space_group_name_H-M   'P 1'
#
loop_
_entity.id
_entity.type
_entity.pdbx_description
1 polymer ?
#
loop_
_entity_poly.entity_id
_entity_poly.type
_entity_poly.pdbx_seq_one_letter_code
_entity_poly.pdbx_strand_id
1 'polypeptide(L)'
;MNEPYSQFIEPWIQETSSAFIKELIKEVSIEHILFGEELEVVSRRIDNDDVLFKFKRSEDKYVQVHLIWKMSKELSPDWPKSIIYYSFEEWIENVMKIDNKEYEE
;
A
#
# COMPACT_ATOMS: atom_id res chain seq x y z
N MET A 1 -13.36 6.71 23.67
CA MET A 1 -12.77 7.17 22.40
C MET A 1 -12.01 5.97 21.87
N ASN A 2 -12.56 5.28 20.89
CA ASN A 2 -11.96 4.04 20.40
C ASN A 2 -10.80 4.42 19.49
N GLU A 3 -9.58 4.16 19.95
CA GLU A 3 -8.38 4.38 19.15
C GLU A 3 -8.40 3.41 17.95
N PRO A 4 -8.31 3.90 16.70
CA PRO A 4 -8.46 3.07 15.50
C PRO A 4 -7.25 2.14 15.23
N TYR A 5 -6.32 2.01 16.16
CA TYR A 5 -5.02 1.33 15.96
C TYR A 5 -5.04 -0.20 16.17
N SER A 6 -6.20 -0.81 16.33
CA SER A 6 -6.35 -2.27 16.52
C SER A 6 -6.89 -3.02 15.27
N GLN A 7 -6.86 -2.40 14.09
CA GLN A 7 -7.50 -2.98 12.90
C GLN A 7 -6.62 -3.91 12.06
N PHE A 8 -5.29 -3.75 12.10
CA PHE A 8 -4.40 -4.61 11.31
C PHE A 8 -4.10 -5.91 12.04
N ILE A 9 -4.14 -7.01 11.28
CA ILE A 9 -3.80 -8.36 11.73
C ILE A 9 -2.57 -8.83 10.93
N GLU A 10 -1.73 -9.65 11.55
CA GLU A 10 -0.53 -10.17 10.89
C GLU A 10 -0.89 -10.87 9.57
N PRO A 11 -0.11 -10.70 8.50
CA PRO A 11 1.22 -10.08 8.47
C PRO A 11 1.20 -8.55 8.25
N TRP A 12 0.04 -7.91 8.31
CA TRP A 12 -0.07 -6.45 8.16
C TRP A 12 0.14 -5.73 9.49
N ILE A 13 1.03 -4.75 9.49
CA ILE A 13 1.26 -3.87 10.63
C ILE A 13 1.04 -2.42 10.25
N GLN A 14 0.62 -1.61 11.21
CA GLN A 14 0.50 -0.18 11.00
C GLN A 14 1.87 0.42 10.63
N GLU A 15 1.87 1.30 9.63
CA GLU A 15 3.06 2.01 9.18
C GLU A 15 2.68 3.41 8.72
N THR A 16 3.51 4.40 9.05
CA THR A 16 3.27 5.81 8.70
C THR A 16 4.53 6.50 8.17
N SER A 17 5.63 5.77 8.06
CA SER A 17 6.93 6.29 7.63
C SER A 17 6.89 6.81 6.21
N SER A 18 7.24 8.09 6.06
CA SER A 18 7.43 8.72 4.74
C SER A 18 8.52 8.07 3.87
N ALA A 19 9.30 7.13 4.42
CA ALA A 19 10.30 6.38 3.65
C ALA A 19 9.66 5.60 2.49
N PHE A 20 8.49 4.99 2.69
CA PHE A 20 7.80 4.23 1.64
C PHE A 20 7.26 5.12 0.53
N ILE A 21 6.78 6.33 0.87
CA ILE A 21 6.40 7.34 -0.14
C ILE A 21 7.62 7.76 -0.96
N LYS A 22 8.77 7.99 -0.31
CA LYS A 22 10.00 8.35 -1.00
C LYS A 22 10.47 7.25 -1.94
N GLU A 23 10.30 5.99 -1.56
CA GLU A 23 10.65 4.86 -2.42
C GLU A 23 9.69 4.75 -3.60
N LEU A 24 8.38 4.81 -3.34
CA LEU A 24 7.36 4.83 -4.38
C LEU A 24 7.64 5.91 -5.45
N ILE A 25 8.00 7.13 -5.04
CA ILE A 25 8.33 8.23 -5.97
C ILE A 25 9.54 7.92 -6.86
N LYS A 26 10.51 7.12 -6.38
CA LYS A 26 11.68 6.74 -7.20
C LYS A 26 11.33 5.67 -8.22
N GLU A 27 10.38 4.79 -7.90
CA GLU A 27 10.01 3.63 -8.73
C GLU A 27 8.97 4.00 -9.79
N VAL A 28 8.00 4.84 -9.43
CA VAL A 28 6.87 5.24 -10.27
C VAL A 28 7.37 6.00 -11.52
N SER A 29 7.02 5.46 -12.69
CA SER A 29 7.26 6.09 -13.99
C SER A 29 6.21 7.17 -14.28
N ILE A 30 6.46 8.03 -15.27
CA ILE A 30 5.54 9.13 -15.62
C ILE A 30 4.19 8.64 -16.16
N GLU A 31 4.14 7.42 -16.71
CA GLU A 31 2.94 6.81 -17.30
C GLU A 31 2.16 5.97 -16.28
N HIS A 32 2.70 5.79 -15.07
CA HIS A 32 2.11 4.97 -14.04
C HIS A 32 0.93 5.68 -13.35
N ILE A 33 -0.10 4.93 -12.94
CA ILE A 33 -1.36 5.45 -12.39
C ILE A 33 -1.21 6.26 -11.09
N LEU A 34 -0.09 6.06 -10.38
CA LEU A 34 0.25 6.78 -9.14
C LEU A 34 1.15 7.99 -9.37
N PHE A 35 1.51 8.30 -10.62
CA PHE A 35 2.38 9.43 -10.92
C PHE A 35 1.69 10.76 -10.58
N GLY A 36 2.28 11.49 -9.63
CA GLY A 36 1.75 12.79 -9.18
C GLY A 36 0.61 12.71 -8.17
N GLU A 37 0.22 11.51 -7.74
CA GLU A 37 -0.80 11.31 -6.71
C GLU A 37 -0.26 11.62 -5.31
N GLU A 38 -1.09 12.22 -4.47
CA GLU A 38 -0.75 12.52 -3.08
C GLU A 38 -1.24 11.40 -2.18
N LEU A 39 -0.30 10.67 -1.57
CA LEU A 39 -0.57 9.46 -0.80
C LEU A 39 -0.07 9.58 0.66
N GLU A 40 -0.66 8.79 1.54
CA GLU A 40 -0.22 8.57 2.92
C GLU A 40 -0.03 7.08 3.18
N VAL A 41 1.01 6.71 3.93
CA VAL A 41 1.24 5.32 4.33
C VAL A 41 0.27 4.96 5.45
N VAL A 42 -0.36 3.79 5.32
CA VAL A 42 -1.36 3.30 6.26
C VAL A 42 -0.87 2.04 6.97
N SER A 43 -0.34 1.09 6.20
CA SER A 43 0.19 -0.16 6.71
C SER A 43 1.22 -0.74 5.75
N ARG A 44 2.00 -1.69 6.25
CA ARG A 44 2.89 -2.52 5.43
C ARG A 44 2.75 -3.97 5.83
N ARG A 45 3.02 -4.87 4.89
CA ARG A 45 3.24 -6.28 5.21
C ARG A 45 4.65 -6.46 5.78
N ILE A 46 4.82 -7.42 6.68
CA ILE A 46 6.11 -7.69 7.34
C ILE A 46 6.95 -8.75 6.63
N ASP A 47 6.30 -9.64 5.89
CA ASP A 47 6.89 -10.79 5.20
C ASP A 47 7.16 -10.54 3.71
N ASN A 48 6.70 -9.41 3.17
CA ASN A 48 6.98 -8.98 1.79
C ASN A 48 7.05 -7.44 1.66
N ASP A 49 7.18 -6.96 0.42
CA ASP A 49 7.34 -5.54 0.08
C ASP A 49 6.01 -4.82 -0.27
N ASP A 50 4.87 -5.37 0.16
CA ASP A 50 3.57 -4.74 -0.02
C ASP A 50 3.32 -3.64 1.02
N VAL A 51 2.83 -2.51 0.54
CA VAL A 51 2.50 -1.34 1.35
C VAL A 51 1.12 -0.83 0.95
N LEU A 52 0.27 -0.56 1.94
CA LEU A 52 -1.02 0.08 1.75
C LEU A 52 -0.86 1.60 1.90
N PHE A 53 -1.33 2.31 0.89
CA PHE A 53 -1.43 3.76 0.89
C PHE A 53 -2.88 4.23 0.81
N LYS A 54 -3.14 5.41 1.36
CA LYS A 54 -4.41 6.13 1.21
C LYS A 54 -4.22 7.37 0.35
N PHE A 55 -5.16 7.65 -0.54
CA PHE A 55 -5.15 8.89 -1.32
C PHE A 55 -5.54 10.07 -0.43
N LYS A 56 -4.71 11.12 -0.34
CA LYS A 56 -5.01 12.32 0.47
C LYS A 56 -6.25 13.06 -0.01
N ARG A 57 -6.55 12.97 -1.32
CA ARG A 57 -7.67 13.65 -1.96
C ARG A 57 -8.98 12.85 -1.90
N SER A 58 -8.98 11.68 -1.28
CA SER A 58 -10.16 10.80 -1.24
C SER A 58 -10.20 10.01 0.06
N GLU A 59 -11.27 10.17 0.83
CA GLU A 59 -11.36 9.56 2.16
C GLU A 59 -11.50 8.02 2.10
N ASP A 60 -12.07 7.49 1.03
CA ASP A 60 -12.36 6.06 0.88
C ASP A 60 -11.49 5.36 -0.16
N LYS A 61 -10.44 6.02 -0.68
CA LYS A 61 -9.61 5.44 -1.74
C LYS A 61 -8.26 5.00 -1.20
N TYR A 62 -7.92 3.75 -1.47
CA TYR A 62 -6.70 3.10 -1.03
C TYR A 62 -5.99 2.45 -2.21
N VAL A 63 -4.68 2.23 -2.09
CA VAL A 63 -3.90 1.47 -3.06
C VAL A 63 -2.89 0.59 -2.34
N GLN A 64 -2.91 -0.69 -2.64
CA GLN A 64 -1.82 -1.61 -2.28
C GLN A 64 -0.77 -1.54 -3.38
N VAL A 65 0.49 -1.35 -3.00
CA VAL A 65 1.61 -1.33 -3.94
C VAL A 65 2.65 -2.33 -3.49
N HIS A 66 3.11 -3.17 -4.41
CA HIS A 66 4.28 -4.01 -4.23
C HIS A 66 5.53 -3.23 -4.66
N LEU A 67 6.28 -2.72 -3.68
CA LEU A 67 7.51 -1.99 -3.96
C LEU A 67 8.61 -2.95 -4.43
N ILE A 68 9.46 -2.48 -5.34
CA ILE A 68 10.54 -3.30 -5.90
C ILE A 68 11.91 -2.99 -5.30
N TRP A 69 12.02 -1.91 -4.53
CA TRP A 69 13.22 -1.35 -3.92
C TRP A 69 14.38 -1.12 -4.89
N LYS A 70 14.08 -0.81 -6.16
CA LYS A 70 15.11 -0.48 -7.14
C LYS A 70 15.43 1.00 -7.07
N MET A 71 16.72 1.31 -6.99
CA MET A 71 17.23 2.69 -7.03
C MET A 71 17.03 3.40 -8.39
N SER A 72 16.30 2.82 -9.34
CA SER A 72 16.05 3.36 -10.67
C SER A 72 14.58 3.23 -11.05
N LYS A 73 14.04 4.27 -11.72
CA LYS A 73 12.69 4.25 -12.29
C LYS A 73 12.49 3.03 -13.19
N GLU A 74 11.37 2.34 -13.01
CA GLU A 74 10.97 1.32 -13.97
C GLU A 74 10.51 1.96 -15.27
N LEU A 75 10.86 1.34 -16.39
CA LEU A 75 10.42 1.79 -17.71
C LEU A 75 9.00 1.31 -18.03
N SER A 76 8.50 0.30 -17.31
CA SER A 76 7.16 -0.21 -17.51
C SER A 76 6.14 0.61 -16.73
N PRO A 77 5.01 1.01 -17.34
CA PRO A 77 3.90 1.64 -16.64
C PRO A 77 3.16 0.67 -15.70
N ASP A 78 3.41 -0.64 -15.81
CA ASP A 78 2.78 -1.67 -14.98
C ASP A 78 3.48 -1.85 -13.61
N TRP A 79 4.63 -1.19 -13.43
CA TRP A 79 5.43 -1.25 -12.21
C TRP A 79 5.57 0.13 -11.56
N PRO A 80 5.54 0.21 -10.22
CA PRO A 80 5.30 -0.90 -9.29
C PRO A 80 3.85 -1.43 -9.35
N LYS A 81 3.66 -2.74 -9.09
CA LYS A 81 2.32 -3.34 -9.16
C LYS A 81 1.40 -2.65 -8.16
N SER A 82 0.29 -2.14 -8.66
CA SER A 82 -0.62 -1.30 -7.88
C SER A 82 -2.06 -1.77 -8.06
N ILE A 83 -2.79 -1.95 -6.95
CA ILE A 83 -4.20 -2.33 -6.93
C ILE A 83 -4.99 -1.32 -6.10
N ILE A 84 -5.96 -0.67 -6.72
CA ILE A 84 -6.80 0.36 -6.09
C ILE A 84 -8.05 -0.27 -5.48
N TYR A 85 -8.39 0.19 -4.27
CA TYR A 85 -9.61 -0.15 -3.54
C TYR A 85 -10.39 1.13 -3.23
N TYR A 86 -11.72 1.04 -3.24
CA TYR A 86 -12.66 2.17 -3.06
C TYR A 86 -13.32 2.19 -1.67
N SER A 87 -12.83 1.37 -0.75
CA SER A 87 -13.05 1.53 0.69
C SER A 87 -11.95 0.78 1.46
N PHE A 88 -11.80 1.10 2.75
CA PHE A 88 -10.88 0.35 3.61
C PHE A 88 -11.42 -1.07 3.89
N GLU A 89 -12.74 -1.20 4.02
CA GLU A 89 -13.44 -2.47 4.23
C GLU A 89 -13.24 -3.42 3.05
N GLU A 90 -13.31 -2.91 1.81
CA GLU A 90 -13.02 -3.70 0.61
C GLU A 90 -11.60 -4.27 0.66
N TRP A 91 -10.60 -3.47 1.05
CA TRP A 91 -9.23 -3.94 1.20
C TRP A 91 -9.10 -4.98 2.33
N ILE A 92 -9.78 -4.78 3.46
CA ILE A 92 -9.79 -5.74 4.57
C ILE A 92 -10.30 -7.12 4.11
N GLU A 93 -11.46 -7.17 3.46
CA GLU A 93 -12.10 -8.42 3.08
C GLU A 93 -11.35 -9.16 1.96
N ASN A 94 -10.79 -8.42 1.00
CA ASN A 94 -10.15 -9.01 -0.18
C ASN A 94 -8.64 -9.22 -0.04
N VAL A 95 -7.98 -8.61 0.95
CA VAL A 95 -6.53 -8.70 1.13
C VAL A 95 -6.19 -9.12 2.55
N MET A 96 -6.41 -8.24 3.53
CA MET A 96 -5.86 -8.42 4.88
C MET A 96 -6.27 -9.75 5.54
N LYS A 97 -7.55 -10.13 5.43
CA LYS A 97 -8.04 -11.40 6.00
C LYS A 97 -7.53 -12.63 5.27
N ILE A 98 -7.33 -12.53 3.95
CA ILE A 98 -6.82 -13.63 3.13
C ILE A 98 -5.33 -13.82 3.45
N ASP A 99 -4.55 -12.74 3.41
CA ASP A 99 -3.13 -12.72 3.74
C ASP A 99 -2.86 -13.24 5.16
N ASN A 100 -3.70 -12.86 6.14
CA ASN A 100 -3.58 -13.37 7.51
C ASN A 100 -3.75 -14.89 7.56
N LYS A 101 -4.78 -15.41 6.89
CA LYS A 101 -5.02 -16.84 6.82
C LYS A 101 -3.85 -17.57 6.16
N GLU A 102 -3.33 -17.04 5.04
CA GLU A 102 -2.17 -17.61 4.35
C GLU A 102 -0.89 -17.58 5.18
N TYR A 103 -0.72 -16.57 6.05
CA TYR A 103 0.45 -16.45 6.93
C TYR A 103 0.43 -17.39 8.14
N GLU A 104 -0.76 -17.81 8.58
CA GLU A 104 -0.94 -18.75 9.70
C GLU A 104 -0.80 -20.24 9.29
N GLU A 105 -0.83 -20.55 8.00
CA GLU A 105 -0.68 -21.92 7.42
C GLU A 105 0.79 -22.32 7.19
#